data_AF-A0A1V5MQU1-F1
#
_entry.id   AF-A0A1V5MQU1-F1
#
_cell.length_a   1.000
_cell.length_b   1.000
_cell.length_c   1.000
_cell.angle_alpha   90.00
_cell.angle_beta   90.00
_cell.angle_gamma   90.00
#
_symmetry.space_group_name_H-M   'P 1'
#
loop_
_entity.id
_entity.type
_entity.pdbx_description
1 polymer ?
#
loop_
_entity_poly.entity_id
_entity_poly.type
_entity_poly.pdbx_seq_one_letter_code
_entity_poly.pdbx_strand_id
1 'polypeptide(L)'
;MEEEVPGLLKRGKLKELEEDAETYRLKNLTHSHPYLVPKAVDLLEEIGERFHKKLEEIGLPPYFLMVSSVLRTNESQQGLGKRNTNATRNESSHIYGTSFDISYKEFLPEHEKPAPEGYCRHDMMRHPLAEVLTEMSEEGRCRVVREVKQACFHITVNK
;
A
#
# COMPACT_ATOMS: atom_id res chain seq x y z
N MET A 1 14.51 2.10 -18.68
CA MET A 1 13.48 1.26 -18.02
C MET A 1 12.06 1.73 -18.36
N GLU A 2 11.84 2.99 -18.77
CA GLU A 2 10.56 3.45 -19.35
C GLU A 2 10.12 2.62 -20.57
N GLU A 3 11.05 2.07 -21.35
CA GLU A 3 10.73 1.17 -22.49
C GLU A 3 10.27 -0.24 -22.06
N GLU A 4 10.51 -0.66 -20.80
CA GLU A 4 10.18 -2.02 -20.33
C GLU A 4 8.80 -2.11 -19.65
N VAL A 5 8.35 -1.04 -18.99
CA VAL A 5 7.03 -0.99 -18.32
C VAL A 5 5.89 -1.23 -19.33
N PRO A 6 5.84 -0.58 -20.50
CA PRO A 6 4.83 -0.86 -21.53
C PRO A 6 4.85 -2.31 -22.00
N GLY A 7 6.04 -2.92 -22.07
CA GLY A 7 6.20 -4.33 -22.44
C GLY A 7 5.74 -5.30 -21.36
N LEU A 8 5.91 -4.97 -20.07
CA LEU A 8 5.40 -5.76 -18.95
C LEU A 8 3.88 -5.64 -18.79
N LEU A 9 3.33 -4.43 -18.99
CA LEU A 9 1.89 -4.17 -19.05
C LEU A 9 1.23 -4.96 -20.19
N LYS A 10 1.80 -4.90 -21.41
CA LYS A 10 1.31 -5.68 -22.57
C LYS A 10 1.34 -7.20 -22.38
N ARG A 11 2.18 -7.69 -21.47
CA ARG A 11 2.30 -9.13 -21.14
C ARG A 11 1.46 -9.52 -19.92
N GLY A 12 0.64 -8.62 -19.38
CA GLY A 12 -0.20 -8.86 -18.19
C GLY A 12 0.59 -9.09 -16.91
N LYS A 13 1.87 -8.70 -16.89
CA LYS A 13 2.76 -8.91 -15.72
C LYS A 13 2.62 -7.82 -14.68
N LEU A 14 2.08 -6.66 -15.07
CA LEU A 14 1.76 -5.54 -14.20
C LEU A 14 0.34 -5.06 -14.53
N LYS A 15 -0.38 -4.58 -13.53
CA LYS A 15 -1.67 -3.91 -13.58
C LYS A 15 -1.49 -2.50 -13.00
N GLU A 16 -2.07 -1.51 -13.67
CA GLU A 16 -2.14 -0.14 -13.18
C GLU A 16 -3.16 -0.06 -12.04
N LEU A 17 -2.84 0.70 -11.01
CA LEU A 17 -3.75 0.97 -9.91
C LEU A 17 -4.79 2.01 -10.33
N GLU A 18 -6.05 1.64 -10.18
CA GLU A 18 -7.18 2.50 -10.51
C GLU A 18 -7.24 3.71 -9.58
N GLU A 19 -7.45 4.90 -10.14
CA GLU A 19 -7.56 6.16 -9.36
C GLU A 19 -8.90 6.23 -8.59
N ASP A 20 -9.93 5.56 -9.11
CA ASP A 20 -11.30 5.52 -8.61
C ASP A 20 -11.64 4.24 -7.84
N ALA A 21 -10.63 3.46 -7.42
CA ALA A 21 -10.79 2.22 -6.66
C ALA A 21 -11.70 2.39 -5.43
N GLU A 22 -12.46 1.36 -5.04
CA GLU A 22 -13.43 1.51 -3.95
C GLU A 22 -12.80 1.51 -2.55
N THR A 23 -11.56 1.02 -2.40
CA THR A 23 -11.00 0.75 -1.07
C THR A 23 -9.69 1.50 -0.76
N TYR A 24 -9.09 2.15 -1.76
CA TYR A 24 -7.83 2.87 -1.59
C TYR A 24 -7.75 4.13 -2.45
N ARG A 25 -6.86 5.04 -2.07
CA ARG A 25 -6.43 6.17 -2.89
C ARG A 25 -4.91 6.24 -2.93
N LEU A 26 -4.40 6.68 -4.08
CA LEU A 26 -2.97 6.92 -4.26
C LEU A 26 -2.61 8.27 -3.66
N LYS A 27 -1.56 8.31 -2.84
CA LYS A 27 -0.87 9.57 -2.53
C LYS A 27 -0.16 10.09 -3.77
N ASN A 28 0.33 11.32 -3.71
CA ASN A 28 1.25 11.82 -4.73
C ASN A 28 2.53 10.94 -4.77
N LEU A 29 2.60 10.04 -5.75
CA LEU A 29 3.71 9.08 -5.91
C LEU A 29 4.91 9.78 -6.57
N THR A 30 5.66 10.56 -5.80
CA THR A 30 6.78 11.36 -6.36
C THR A 30 8.00 10.53 -6.78
N HIS A 31 8.11 9.30 -6.29
CA HIS A 31 9.28 8.41 -6.47
C HIS A 31 8.89 6.98 -6.86
N SER A 32 7.63 6.75 -7.23
CA SER A 32 7.13 5.44 -7.64
C SER A 32 6.06 5.60 -8.70
N HIS A 33 5.80 4.53 -9.44
CA HIS A 33 4.76 4.47 -10.45
C HIS A 33 3.60 3.59 -9.97
N PRO A 34 2.35 3.89 -10.37
CA PRO A 34 1.13 3.25 -9.86
C PRO A 34 0.90 1.86 -10.47
N TYR A 35 1.92 0.99 -10.46
CA TYR A 35 1.86 -0.33 -11.06
C TYR A 35 2.20 -1.41 -10.04
N LEU A 36 1.45 -2.51 -10.03
CA LEU A 36 1.72 -3.71 -9.23
C LEU A 36 1.57 -4.95 -10.09
N VAL A 37 2.12 -6.08 -9.65
CA VAL A 37 1.72 -7.38 -10.24
C VAL A 37 0.25 -7.66 -9.89
N PRO A 38 -0.52 -8.40 -10.72
CA PRO A 38 -1.94 -8.63 -10.47
C PRO A 38 -2.25 -9.16 -9.05
N LYS A 39 -1.48 -10.16 -8.59
CA LYS A 39 -1.61 -10.72 -7.23
C LYS A 39 -1.45 -9.67 -6.11
N ALA A 40 -0.67 -8.62 -6.35
CA ALA A 40 -0.47 -7.54 -5.40
C ALA A 40 -1.58 -6.49 -5.46
N VAL A 41 -2.23 -6.31 -6.62
CA VAL A 41 -3.47 -5.52 -6.71
C VAL A 41 -4.60 -6.23 -5.97
N ASP A 42 -4.80 -7.53 -6.22
CA ASP A 42 -5.83 -8.32 -5.55
C ASP A 42 -5.65 -8.31 -4.02
N LEU A 43 -4.39 -8.37 -3.56
CA LEU A 43 -4.07 -8.26 -2.13
C LEU A 43 -4.43 -6.87 -1.58
N LEU A 44 -4.12 -5.79 -2.29
CA LEU A 44 -4.41 -4.42 -1.87
C LEU A 44 -5.92 -4.19 -1.76
N GLU A 45 -6.68 -4.63 -2.77
CA GLU A 45 -8.14 -4.56 -2.78
C GLU A 45 -8.73 -5.35 -1.60
N GLU A 46 -8.28 -6.58 -1.36
CA GLU A 46 -8.74 -7.42 -0.24
C GLU A 46 -8.40 -6.83 1.14
N ILE A 47 -7.21 -6.22 1.32
CA ILE A 47 -6.87 -5.50 2.56
C ILE A 47 -7.89 -4.40 2.81
N GLY A 48 -8.27 -3.68 1.75
CA GLY A 48 -9.28 -2.63 1.78
C GLY A 48 -10.67 -3.12 2.21
N GLU A 49 -11.16 -4.18 1.58
CA GLU A 49 -12.45 -4.79 1.91
C GLU A 49 -12.50 -5.28 3.36
N ARG A 50 -11.45 -5.98 3.82
CA ARG A 50 -11.35 -6.47 5.20
C ARG A 50 -11.25 -5.30 6.19
N PHE A 51 -10.55 -4.23 5.82
CA PHE A 51 -10.46 -3.03 6.64
C PHE A 51 -11.83 -2.36 6.80
N HIS A 52 -12.59 -2.18 5.73
CA HIS A 52 -13.96 -1.66 5.79
C HIS A 52 -14.86 -2.50 6.69
N LYS A 53 -14.78 -3.84 6.57
CA LYS A 53 -15.54 -4.74 7.45
C LYS A 53 -15.18 -4.54 8.92
N LYS A 54 -13.90 -4.44 9.25
CA LYS A 54 -13.47 -4.16 10.64
C LYS A 54 -13.99 -2.81 11.12
N LEU A 55 -13.98 -1.76 10.28
CA LEU A 55 -14.54 -0.45 10.63
C LEU A 55 -16.05 -0.53 10.90
N GLU A 56 -16.80 -1.26 10.07
CA GLU A 56 -18.24 -1.49 10.24
C GLU A 56 -18.54 -2.18 11.59
N GLU A 57 -17.77 -3.21 11.95
CA GLU A 57 -17.90 -3.94 13.21
C GLU A 57 -17.76 -3.04 14.45
N ILE A 58 -16.95 -1.98 14.36
CA ILE A 58 -16.77 -0.99 15.45
C ILE A 58 -17.60 0.29 15.24
N GLY A 59 -18.56 0.27 14.31
CA GLY A 59 -19.54 1.34 14.10
C GLY A 59 -18.97 2.57 13.40
N LEU A 60 -17.92 2.40 12.61
CA LEU A 60 -17.21 3.48 11.94
C LEU A 60 -17.55 3.55 10.44
N PRO A 61 -17.61 4.76 9.85
CA PRO A 61 -17.80 4.88 8.40
C PRO A 61 -16.57 4.35 7.66
N PRO A 62 -16.71 3.99 6.38
CA PRO A 62 -15.59 3.50 5.58
C PRO A 62 -14.58 4.62 5.29
N TYR A 63 -13.31 4.21 5.16
CA TYR A 63 -12.19 5.07 4.82
C TYR A 63 -11.31 4.39 3.78
N PHE A 64 -10.81 5.18 2.84
CA PHE A 64 -9.81 4.74 1.89
C PHE A 64 -8.46 4.52 2.58
N LEU A 65 -7.79 3.44 2.20
CA LEU A 65 -6.37 3.23 2.47
C LEU A 65 -5.53 4.21 1.65
N MET A 66 -4.53 4.82 2.28
CA MET A 66 -3.64 5.77 1.60
C MET A 66 -2.36 5.06 1.14
N VAL A 67 -2.29 4.72 -0.15
CA VAL A 67 -1.13 4.06 -0.76
C VAL A 67 -0.04 5.09 -1.01
N SER A 68 1.08 4.96 -0.29
CA SER A 68 2.18 5.93 -0.29
C SER A 68 3.35 5.58 -1.21
N SER A 69 3.53 4.31 -1.57
CA SER A 69 4.58 3.87 -2.50
C SER A 69 4.22 2.54 -3.13
N VAL A 70 4.63 2.35 -4.39
CA VAL A 70 4.27 1.18 -5.20
C VAL A 70 5.51 0.70 -5.98
N LEU A 71 5.48 0.66 -7.32
CA LEU A 71 6.64 0.26 -8.13
C LEU A 71 7.71 1.35 -8.13
N ARG A 72 8.93 1.03 -7.66
CA ARG A 72 10.08 1.94 -7.77
C ARG A 72 10.97 1.50 -8.94
N THR A 73 11.33 2.46 -9.79
CA THR A 73 12.30 2.25 -10.88
C THR A 73 13.71 2.64 -10.41
N ASN A 74 14.75 1.99 -10.95
CA ASN A 74 16.16 2.27 -10.59
C ASN A 74 16.56 3.74 -10.83
N GLU A 75 15.86 4.47 -11.69
CA GLU A 75 16.15 5.89 -11.98
C GLU A 75 15.81 6.82 -10.82
N SER A 76 14.87 6.44 -9.93
CA SER A 76 14.53 7.26 -8.76
C SER A 76 15.64 7.29 -7.67
N GLN A 77 16.77 6.61 -7.90
CA GLN A 77 17.92 6.57 -6.99
C GLN A 77 19.10 7.48 -7.37
N GLN A 78 19.11 8.12 -8.54
CA GLN A 78 20.27 8.94 -8.95
C GLN A 78 20.47 10.21 -8.09
N GLY A 79 19.54 10.52 -7.17
CA GLY A 79 19.70 11.59 -6.17
C GLY A 79 20.39 11.18 -4.86
N LEU A 80 20.67 9.89 -4.62
CA LEU A 80 21.28 9.41 -3.36
C LEU A 80 22.54 8.60 -3.63
N GLY A 81 23.59 9.32 -4.02
CA GLY A 81 24.94 8.78 -4.04
C GLY A 81 25.40 8.38 -2.64
N LYS A 82 25.22 7.10 -2.29
CA LYS A 82 26.21 6.23 -1.62
C LYS A 82 25.56 4.87 -1.36
N ARG A 83 26.13 3.86 -2.02
CA ARG A 83 25.95 2.42 -1.82
C ARG A 83 25.72 2.10 -0.34
N ASN A 84 24.47 1.80 0.02
CA ASN A 84 24.11 1.33 1.34
C ASN A 84 23.76 -0.16 1.19
N THR A 85 24.67 -1.03 1.62
CA THR A 85 24.63 -2.50 1.40
C THR A 85 23.40 -3.18 2.01
N ASN A 86 22.64 -2.48 2.87
CA ASN A 86 21.37 -2.96 3.46
C ASN A 86 20.10 -2.58 2.68
N ALA A 87 20.19 -1.72 1.67
CA ALA A 87 19.03 -1.22 0.91
C ALA A 87 18.45 -2.26 -0.08
N THR A 88 19.23 -3.28 -0.42
CA THR A 88 18.93 -4.27 -1.46
C THR A 88 17.68 -5.14 -1.22
N ARG A 89 17.27 -5.39 0.04
CA ARG A 89 16.14 -6.29 0.33
C ARG A 89 14.76 -5.64 0.20
N ASN A 90 14.58 -4.41 0.70
CA ASN A 90 13.30 -3.70 0.57
C ASN A 90 13.15 -3.13 -0.84
N GLU A 91 14.23 -2.60 -1.41
CA GLU A 91 14.24 -2.01 -2.76
C GLU A 91 13.98 -3.04 -3.87
N SER A 92 14.53 -4.26 -3.76
CA SER A 92 14.30 -5.30 -4.77
C SER A 92 12.83 -5.68 -4.91
N SER A 93 12.05 -5.68 -3.83
CA SER A 93 10.64 -6.09 -3.88
C SER A 93 9.71 -5.06 -4.54
N HIS A 94 10.01 -3.77 -4.39
CA HIS A 94 9.31 -2.70 -5.11
C HIS A 94 9.70 -2.65 -6.58
N ILE A 95 10.92 -3.04 -6.96
CA ILE A 95 11.37 -3.11 -8.36
C ILE A 95 10.58 -4.15 -9.15
N TYR A 96 10.06 -5.19 -8.49
CA TYR A 96 9.24 -6.22 -9.14
C TYR A 96 7.73 -5.95 -9.08
N GLY A 97 7.28 -4.84 -8.49
CA GLY A 97 5.85 -4.55 -8.30
C GLY A 97 5.16 -5.53 -7.35
N THR A 98 5.92 -6.20 -6.48
CA THR A 98 5.41 -7.17 -5.50
C THR A 98 5.19 -6.58 -4.11
N SER A 99 5.57 -5.31 -3.93
CA SER A 99 5.44 -4.60 -2.67
C SER A 99 4.83 -3.23 -2.85
N PHE A 100 4.11 -2.80 -1.83
CA PHE A 100 3.50 -1.48 -1.72
C PHE A 100 3.49 -1.04 -0.25
N ASP A 101 3.42 0.27 -0.05
CA ASP A 101 3.40 0.89 1.26
C ASP A 101 2.04 1.56 1.51
N ILE A 102 1.39 1.25 2.63
CA ILE A 102 0.15 1.91 3.09
C ILE A 102 0.48 2.82 4.27
N SER A 103 0.13 4.11 4.18
CA SER A 103 0.28 5.02 5.31
C SER A 103 -0.70 4.68 6.44
N TYR A 104 -0.21 4.67 7.68
CA TYR A 104 -1.08 4.60 8.86
C TYR A 104 -1.23 5.96 9.56
N LYS A 105 -0.73 7.02 8.93
CA LYS A 105 -0.88 8.39 9.41
C LYS A 105 -2.05 9.10 8.73
N GLU A 106 -2.34 8.79 7.48
CA GLU A 106 -3.38 9.47 6.73
C GLU A 106 -4.50 8.47 6.41
N PHE A 107 -5.74 8.86 6.71
CA PHE A 107 -6.94 8.12 6.36
C PHE A 107 -7.91 9.12 5.72
N LEU A 108 -8.43 8.78 4.54
CA LEU A 108 -9.34 9.63 3.79
C LEU A 108 -10.76 9.05 3.88
N PRO A 109 -11.76 9.77 4.41
CA PRO A 109 -13.13 9.26 4.47
C PRO A 109 -13.71 9.11 3.06
N GLU A 110 -14.52 8.07 2.84
CA GLU A 110 -15.14 7.83 1.52
C GLU A 110 -16.37 8.70 1.28
N HIS A 111 -16.93 9.24 2.36
CA HIS A 111 -18.10 10.09 2.34
C HIS A 111 -17.83 11.40 3.06
N GLU A 112 -18.60 12.43 2.72
CA GLU A 112 -18.60 13.72 3.42
C GLU A 112 -19.04 13.61 4.89
N LYS A 113 -19.55 12.44 5.32
CA LYS A 113 -19.91 12.19 6.71
C LYS A 113 -18.65 12.24 7.57
N PRO A 114 -18.51 13.24 8.45
CA PRO A 114 -17.36 13.30 9.33
C PRO A 114 -17.40 12.11 10.29
N ALA A 115 -16.22 11.64 10.72
CA ALA A 115 -16.13 10.74 11.86
C ALA A 115 -16.85 11.37 13.09
N PRO A 116 -17.49 10.54 13.94
CA PRO A 116 -18.06 10.98 15.21
C PRO A 116 -17.12 11.88 16.02
N GLU A 117 -17.68 12.86 16.75
CA GLU A 117 -16.91 13.78 17.59
C GLU A 117 -16.12 13.03 18.69
N GLY A 118 -14.86 13.41 18.94
CA GLY A 118 -13.96 12.68 19.86
C GLY A 118 -13.10 11.59 19.22
N TYR A 119 -13.15 11.44 17.90
CA TYR A 119 -12.37 10.47 17.14
C TYR A 119 -10.85 10.70 17.21
N CYS A 120 -10.10 9.81 17.85
CA CYS A 120 -8.65 9.74 17.68
C CYS A 120 -8.31 9.03 16.36
N ARG A 121 -8.35 9.77 15.25
CA ARG A 121 -8.21 9.27 13.87
C ARG A 121 -7.04 8.32 13.63
N HIS A 122 -5.94 8.44 14.36
CA HIS A 122 -4.76 7.62 14.09
C HIS A 122 -4.83 6.24 14.75
N ASP A 123 -5.17 6.16 16.03
CA ASP A 123 -5.08 4.88 16.75
C ASP A 123 -6.28 3.96 16.45
N MET A 124 -7.48 4.54 16.33
CA MET A 124 -8.71 3.79 16.02
C MET A 124 -8.76 3.26 14.58
N MET A 125 -7.96 3.81 13.67
CA MET A 125 -7.87 3.36 12.27
C MET A 125 -6.64 2.49 12.05
N ARG A 126 -5.51 2.83 12.70
CA ARG A 126 -4.29 2.01 12.65
C ARG A 126 -4.52 0.64 13.27
N HIS A 127 -5.31 0.51 14.33
CA HIS A 127 -5.52 -0.77 15.00
C HIS A 127 -6.27 -1.79 14.12
N PRO A 128 -7.45 -1.46 13.54
CA PRO A 128 -8.11 -2.36 12.59
C PRO A 128 -7.25 -2.69 11.37
N LEU A 129 -6.54 -1.69 10.80
CA LEU A 129 -5.63 -1.95 9.69
C LEU A 129 -4.49 -2.90 10.10
N ALA A 130 -3.89 -2.70 11.27
CA ALA A 130 -2.84 -3.58 11.76
C ALA A 130 -3.36 -5.00 12.00
N GLU A 131 -4.59 -5.15 12.52
CA GLU A 131 -5.24 -6.44 12.73
C GLU A 131 -5.45 -7.18 11.40
N VAL A 132 -6.04 -6.54 10.39
CA VAL A 132 -6.18 -7.11 9.04
C VAL A 132 -4.84 -7.55 8.47
N LEU A 133 -3.83 -6.69 8.58
CA LEU A 133 -2.49 -6.99 8.06
C LEU A 133 -1.83 -8.15 8.81
N THR A 134 -2.06 -8.29 10.12
CA THR A 134 -1.59 -9.43 10.91
C THR A 134 -2.31 -10.71 10.50
N GLU A 135 -3.65 -10.70 10.42
CA GLU A 135 -4.45 -11.86 9.99
C GLU A 135 -4.00 -12.36 8.61
N MET A 136 -3.85 -11.45 7.64
CA MET A 136 -3.41 -11.80 6.29
C MET A 136 -1.97 -12.30 6.24
N SER A 137 -1.10 -11.80 7.11
CA SER A 137 0.27 -12.31 7.24
C SER A 137 0.29 -13.72 7.84
N GLU A 138 -0.58 -14.00 8.82
CA GLU A 138 -0.73 -15.33 9.45
C GLU A 138 -1.34 -16.35 8.50
N GLU A 139 -2.27 -15.92 7.63
CA GLU A 139 -2.81 -16.71 6.52
C GLU A 139 -1.77 -16.99 5.41
N GLY A 140 -0.57 -16.39 5.50
CA GLY A 140 0.49 -16.56 4.52
C GLY A 140 0.23 -15.83 3.19
N ARG A 141 -0.67 -14.84 3.17
CA ARG A 141 -0.96 -14.01 1.98
C ARG A 141 0.20 -13.07 1.66
N CYS A 142 0.80 -12.48 2.71
CA CYS A 142 1.82 -11.46 2.58
C CYS A 142 2.78 -11.45 3.79
N ARG A 143 3.81 -10.60 3.70
CA ARG A 143 4.68 -10.23 4.80
C ARG A 143 4.53 -8.73 5.05
N VAL A 144 4.36 -8.35 6.31
CA VAL A 144 4.16 -6.96 6.70
C VAL A 144 5.30 -6.48 7.60
N VAL A 145 5.84 -5.31 7.31
CA VAL A 145 6.85 -4.62 8.12
C VAL A 145 6.36 -3.23 8.46
N ARG A 146 6.33 -2.89 9.75
CA ARG A 146 5.97 -1.53 10.18
C ARG A 146 7.18 -0.61 10.11
N GLU A 147 7.13 0.41 9.26
CA GLU A 147 8.19 1.41 9.12
C GLU A 147 7.87 2.67 9.94
N VAL A 148 8.32 2.69 11.20
CA VAL A 148 8.00 3.77 12.15
C VAL A 148 8.41 5.16 11.65
N LYS A 149 9.57 5.25 10.98
CA LYS A 149 10.12 6.52 10.47
C LYS A 149 9.31 7.10 9.32
N GLN A 150 8.77 6.25 8.44
CA GLN A 150 7.96 6.66 7.28
C GLN A 150 6.47 6.71 7.59
N ALA A 151 6.07 6.22 8.77
CA ALA A 151 4.69 6.11 9.20
C ALA A 151 3.80 5.29 8.24
N CYS A 152 4.35 4.19 7.72
CA CYS A 152 3.66 3.27 6.82
C CYS A 152 3.87 1.78 7.21
N PHE A 153 3.01 0.93 6.66
CA PHE A 153 3.21 -0.51 6.59
C PHE A 153 3.77 -0.86 5.21
N HIS A 154 4.95 -1.45 5.19
CA HIS A 154 5.55 -2.04 4.01
C HIS A 154 5.04 -3.47 3.85
N ILE A 155 4.35 -3.74 2.75
CA ILE A 155 3.66 -5.00 2.48
C ILE A 155 4.32 -5.65 1.27
N THR A 156 4.76 -6.90 1.42
CA THR A 156 5.33 -7.72 0.35
C THR A 156 4.42 -8.92 0.13
N VAL A 157 3.97 -9.15 -1.10
CA VAL A 157 3.14 -10.31 -1.44
C VAL A 157 4.00 -11.59 -1.44
N ASN A 158 3.49 -12.67 -0.86
CA ASN A 158 4.18 -13.95 -0.89
C ASN A 158 4.14 -14.54 -2.30
N LYS A 159 5.22 -15.22 -2.73
CA LYS A 159 5.28 -15.86 -4.05
C LYS A 159 4.25 -16.98 -4.17
#